data_AF-A0A250IQL7-F1
#
_entry.id   AF-A0A250IQL7-F1
#
_cell.length_a   1.000
_cell.length_b   1.000
_cell.length_c   1.000
_cell.angle_alpha   90.00
_cell.angle_beta   90.00
_cell.angle_gamma   90.00
#
_symmetry.space_group_name_H-M   'P 1'
#
loop_
_entity.id
_entity.type
_entity.pdbx_description
1 polymer ?
#
loop_
_entity_poly.entity_id
_entity_poly.type
_entity_poly.pdbx_seq_one_letter_code
_entity_poly.pdbx_strand_id
1 'polypeptide(L)'
;MAREDFEKRMPEVEREVGRLLRRAAVCAQKKTAGMAREILRWEKCLWTFVDIPEVEPTNNFAERCLRHAVMYRKTSFGTQGPEGSLFVERILTTVTTLKLQRRGVLDFLTDTLHAHRRGLSTPSLLPLHASVQLSASA
;
A
#
# COMPACT_ATOMS: atom_id res chain seq x y z
N MET A 1 -12.19 -23.36 -6.53
CA MET A 1 -13.09 -22.40 -7.24
C MET A 1 -12.23 -21.69 -8.28
N ALA A 2 -12.66 -21.65 -9.53
CA ALA A 2 -11.91 -20.90 -10.55
C ALA A 2 -12.07 -19.39 -10.31
N ARG A 3 -11.10 -18.58 -10.76
CA ARG A 3 -11.17 -17.12 -10.63
C ARG A 3 -12.42 -16.55 -11.29
N GLU A 4 -12.78 -17.09 -12.44
CA GLU A 4 -13.99 -16.71 -13.17
C GLU A 4 -15.27 -16.99 -12.37
N ASP A 5 -15.34 -18.13 -11.66
CA ASP A 5 -16.48 -18.45 -10.78
C ASP A 5 -16.56 -17.49 -9.59
N PHE A 6 -15.41 -17.09 -9.06
CA PHE A 6 -15.31 -16.14 -7.97
C PHE A 6 -15.82 -14.76 -8.41
N GLU A 7 -15.32 -14.24 -9.54
CA GLU A 7 -15.74 -12.96 -10.14
C GLU A 7 -17.24 -12.95 -10.47
N LYS A 8 -17.79 -14.05 -11.00
CA LYS A 8 -19.23 -14.18 -11.27
C LYS A 8 -20.10 -14.09 -10.01
N ARG A 9 -19.58 -14.49 -8.84
CA ARG A 9 -20.32 -14.49 -7.57
C ARG A 9 -20.21 -13.17 -6.80
N MET A 10 -19.12 -12.43 -6.99
CA MET A 10 -18.86 -11.21 -6.23
C MET A 10 -19.94 -10.13 -6.37
N PRO A 11 -20.53 -9.84 -7.55
CA PRO A 11 -21.56 -8.79 -7.67
C PRO A 11 -22.76 -8.95 -6.73
N GLU A 12 -23.14 -10.19 -6.42
CA GLU A 12 -24.21 -10.46 -5.45
C GLU A 12 -23.79 -10.10 -4.03
N VAL A 13 -22.57 -10.47 -3.64
CA VAL A 13 -21.97 -10.16 -2.35
C VAL A 13 -21.79 -8.66 -2.17
N GLU A 14 -21.26 -7.96 -3.19
CA GLU A 14 -21.05 -6.50 -3.16
C GLU A 14 -22.36 -5.75 -2.92
N ARG A 15 -23.40 -6.15 -3.67
CA ARG A 15 -24.74 -5.58 -3.54
C ARG A 15 -25.32 -5.83 -2.14
N GLU A 16 -25.18 -7.04 -1.62
CA GLU A 16 -25.72 -7.39 -0.30
C GLU A 16 -24.98 -6.66 0.83
N VAL A 17 -23.65 -6.60 0.78
CA VAL A 17 -22.84 -5.83 1.74
C VAL A 17 -23.19 -4.35 1.66
N GLY A 18 -23.28 -3.77 0.47
CA GLY A 18 -23.68 -2.38 0.28
C GLY A 18 -25.08 -2.09 0.81
N ARG A 19 -26.03 -3.01 0.61
CA ARG A 19 -27.40 -2.91 1.16
C ARG A 19 -27.38 -2.92 2.69
N LEU A 20 -26.65 -3.85 3.30
CA LEU A 20 -26.53 -3.95 4.76
C LEU A 20 -25.87 -2.71 5.37
N LEU A 21 -24.81 -2.20 4.74
CA LEU A 21 -24.14 -0.97 5.16
C LEU A 21 -25.06 0.25 5.09
N ARG A 22 -25.82 0.43 3.99
CA ARG A 22 -26.80 1.52 3.87
C ARG A 22 -27.90 1.42 4.93
N ARG A 23 -28.36 0.22 5.26
CA ARG A 23 -29.33 -0.01 6.34
C ARG A 23 -28.74 0.31 7.72
N ALA A 24 -27.49 -0.08 7.95
CA ALA A 24 -26.78 0.21 9.19
C ALA A 24 -26.51 1.72 9.35
N ALA A 25 -26.22 2.44 8.26
CA ALA A 25 -25.92 3.87 8.26
C ALA A 25 -27.06 4.76 8.80
N VAL A 26 -28.30 4.29 8.74
CA VAL A 26 -29.51 5.01 9.22
C VAL A 26 -30.10 4.44 10.51
N CYS A 27 -29.46 3.44 11.12
CA CYS A 27 -29.98 2.84 12.35
C CYS A 27 -29.85 3.78 13.56
N ALA A 28 -30.69 3.57 14.58
CA ALA A 28 -30.69 4.39 15.80
C ALA A 28 -29.38 4.31 16.60
N GLN A 29 -28.63 3.21 16.45
CA GLN A 29 -27.36 3.00 17.15
C GLN A 29 -26.27 3.84 16.47
N LYS A 30 -25.86 4.92 17.13
CA LYS A 30 -24.96 5.93 16.57
C LYS A 30 -23.58 5.39 16.15
N LYS A 31 -22.99 4.44 16.88
CA LYS A 31 -21.65 3.89 16.60
C LYS A 31 -21.65 3.06 15.30
N THR A 32 -22.60 2.16 15.15
CA THR A 32 -22.85 1.32 13.98
C THR A 32 -23.21 2.18 12.78
N ALA A 33 -24.10 3.16 12.96
CA ALA A 33 -24.43 4.11 11.90
C ALA A 33 -23.21 4.94 11.46
N GLY A 34 -22.35 5.35 12.39
CA GLY A 34 -21.09 6.03 12.10
C GLY A 34 -20.12 5.13 11.33
N MET A 35 -19.87 3.92 11.83
CA MET A 35 -18.97 2.96 11.20
C MET A 35 -19.43 2.61 9.77
N ALA A 36 -20.72 2.36 9.57
CA ALA A 36 -21.25 2.06 8.24
C ALA A 36 -21.07 3.23 7.26
N ARG A 37 -21.26 4.48 7.72
CA ARG A 37 -21.00 5.67 6.90
C ARG A 37 -19.53 5.82 6.53
N GLU A 38 -18.62 5.54 7.45
CA GLU A 38 -17.18 5.56 7.17
C GLU A 38 -16.78 4.48 6.15
N ILE A 39 -17.30 3.26 6.29
CA ILE A 39 -17.05 2.18 5.31
C ILE A 39 -17.60 2.56 3.93
N LEU A 40 -18.82 3.12 3.86
CA LEU A 40 -19.44 3.53 2.60
C LEU A 40 -18.66 4.63 1.86
N ARG A 41 -17.86 5.46 2.55
CA ARG A 41 -16.96 6.42 1.87
C ARG A 41 -15.95 5.74 0.96
N TRP A 42 -15.60 4.49 1.27
CA TRP A 42 -14.61 3.69 0.55
C TRP A 42 -15.24 2.52 -0.23
N GLU A 43 -16.56 2.55 -0.47
CA GLU A 43 -17.32 1.44 -1.06
C GLU A 43 -16.69 0.92 -2.36
N LYS A 44 -16.23 1.81 -3.24
CA LYS A 44 -15.55 1.43 -4.49
C LYS A 44 -14.24 0.68 -4.27
N CYS A 45 -13.51 0.99 -3.20
CA CYS A 45 -12.20 0.40 -2.93
C CYS A 45 -12.30 -0.97 -2.24
N LEU A 46 -13.42 -1.27 -1.59
CA LEU A 46 -13.64 -2.54 -0.87
C LEU A 46 -13.43 -3.78 -1.75
N TRP A 47 -13.66 -3.63 -3.06
CA TRP A 47 -13.71 -4.75 -4.01
C TRP A 47 -12.53 -4.78 -4.97
N THR A 48 -11.50 -3.95 -4.76
CA THR A 48 -10.34 -3.84 -5.68
C THR A 48 -9.67 -5.20 -5.98
N PHE A 49 -9.67 -6.12 -5.00
CA PHE A 49 -9.12 -7.48 -5.15
C PHE A 49 -9.94 -8.40 -6.08
N VAL A 50 -11.18 -8.02 -6.38
CA VAL A 50 -12.06 -8.70 -7.35
C VAL A 50 -11.62 -8.36 -8.77
N ASP A 51 -11.24 -7.10 -9.00
CA ASP A 51 -10.82 -6.64 -10.33
C ASP A 51 -9.32 -6.85 -10.59
N ILE A 52 -8.49 -6.79 -9.55
CA ILE A 52 -7.04 -6.85 -9.63
C ILE A 52 -6.54 -8.08 -8.87
N PRO A 53 -6.19 -9.19 -9.56
CA PRO A 53 -5.79 -10.45 -8.93
C PRO A 53 -4.57 -10.35 -8.00
N GLU A 54 -3.68 -9.40 -8.26
CA GLU A 54 -2.46 -9.16 -7.47
C GLU A 54 -2.74 -8.47 -6.13
N VAL A 55 -3.92 -7.88 -5.97
CA VAL A 55 -4.33 -7.24 -4.72
C VAL A 55 -4.96 -8.28 -3.80
N GLU A 56 -4.41 -8.42 -2.59
CA GLU A 56 -4.99 -9.31 -1.58
C GLU A 56 -6.35 -8.78 -1.08
N PRO A 57 -7.30 -9.66 -0.70
CA PRO A 57 -8.58 -9.27 -0.10
C PRO A 57 -8.45 -8.72 1.34
N THR A 58 -7.23 -8.43 1.78
CA THR A 58 -6.92 -8.02 3.15
C THR A 58 -6.02 -6.79 3.19
N ASN A 59 -6.08 -6.05 4.28
CA ASN A 59 -5.24 -4.88 4.51
C ASN A 59 -3.80 -5.23 4.96
N ASN A 60 -3.44 -6.52 5.01
CA ASN A 60 -2.17 -6.99 5.60
C ASN A 60 -0.95 -6.35 4.93
N PHE A 61 -0.97 -6.20 3.61
CA PHE A 61 0.13 -5.57 2.87
C PHE A 61 0.34 -4.12 3.30
N ALA A 62 -0.71 -3.31 3.31
CA ALA A 62 -0.64 -1.91 3.72
C ALA A 62 -0.25 -1.78 5.20
N GLU A 63 -0.79 -2.62 6.09
CA GLU A 63 -0.41 -2.64 7.51
C GLU A 63 1.06 -2.97 7.71
N ARG A 64 1.59 -3.95 6.97
CA ARG A 64 3.02 -4.29 7.01
C ARG A 64 3.90 -3.13 6.56
N CYS A 65 3.51 -2.44 5.50
CA CYS A 65 4.23 -1.25 5.01
C CYS A 65 4.22 -0.11 6.03
N LEU A 66 3.08 0.16 6.67
CA LEU A 66 2.93 1.24 7.64
C LEU A 66 3.51 0.92 9.03
N ARG A 67 3.70 -0.36 9.37
CA ARG A 67 4.11 -0.80 10.72
C ARG A 67 5.36 -0.10 11.23
N HIS A 68 6.39 0.07 10.40
CA HIS A 68 7.63 0.73 10.81
C HIS A 68 7.41 2.20 11.14
N ALA A 69 6.61 2.91 10.34
CA ALA A 69 6.26 4.31 10.58
C ALA A 69 5.47 4.48 11.88
N VAL A 70 4.49 3.58 12.11
CA VAL A 70 3.66 3.58 13.32
C VAL A 70 4.49 3.30 14.57
N MET A 71 5.37 2.29 14.52
CA MET A 71 6.27 1.97 15.62
C MET A 71 7.21 3.15 15.92
N TYR A 72 7.87 3.71 14.90
CA TYR A 72 8.72 4.89 15.04
C TYR A 72 8.00 6.04 15.74
N ARG A 73 6.81 6.42 15.27
CA ARG A 73 6.03 7.51 15.87
C ARG A 73 5.70 7.22 17.34
N LYS A 74 5.36 5.97 17.66
CA LYS A 74 4.97 5.56 19.01
C LYS A 74 6.16 5.55 19.98
N THR A 75 7.33 5.09 19.55
CA THR A 75 8.50 4.94 20.43
C THR A 75 9.40 6.17 20.47
N SER A 76 9.37 7.00 19.42
CA SER A 76 10.30 8.12 19.23
C SER A 76 9.58 9.47 19.16
N PHE A 77 8.29 9.53 19.48
CA PHE A 77 7.44 10.73 19.50
C PHE A 77 7.32 11.49 18.17
N GLY A 78 7.76 10.90 17.05
CA GLY A 78 7.62 11.48 15.72
C GLY A 78 8.73 12.49 15.38
N THR A 79 8.35 13.64 14.83
CA THR A 79 9.28 14.68 14.33
C THR A 79 8.88 16.04 14.91
N GLN A 80 9.85 16.91 15.14
CA GLN A 80 9.65 18.22 15.79
C GLN A 80 9.61 19.39 14.80
N GLY A 81 9.68 19.12 13.49
CA GLY A 81 9.62 20.14 12.46
C GLY A 81 9.49 19.59 11.05
N PRO A 82 9.19 20.45 10.06
CA PRO A 82 8.96 20.04 8.68
C PRO A 82 10.14 19.30 8.05
N GLU A 83 11.37 19.73 8.32
CA GLU A 83 12.57 19.06 7.79
C GLU A 83 12.74 17.64 8.34
N GLY A 84 12.47 17.46 9.64
CA GLY A 84 12.48 16.13 10.26
C GLY A 84 11.40 15.22 9.67
N SER A 85 10.19 15.76 9.43
CA SER A 85 9.11 15.03 8.77
C SER A 85 9.51 14.57 7.37
N LEU A 86 10.11 15.47 6.57
CA LEU A 86 10.58 15.16 5.22
C LEU A 86 11.69 14.10 5.23
N PHE A 87 12.61 14.18 6.19
CA PHE A 87 13.66 13.17 6.35
C PHE A 87 13.07 11.79 6.65
N VAL A 88 12.17 11.70 7.65
CA VAL A 88 11.53 10.44 8.04
C VAL A 88 10.67 9.87 6.91
N GLU A 89 9.91 10.72 6.20
CA GLU A 89 9.14 10.33 5.02
C GLU A 89 10.03 9.68 3.94
N ARG A 90 11.16 10.33 3.59
CA ARG A 90 12.10 9.84 2.57
C ARG A 90 12.77 8.53 2.99
N ILE A 91 13.23 8.43 4.24
CA ILE A 91 13.89 7.22 4.75
C ILE A 91 12.90 6.05 4.81
N LEU A 92 11.70 6.25 5.35
CA LEU A 92 10.70 5.17 5.43
C LEU A 92 10.25 4.71 4.03
N THR A 93 10.07 5.65 3.09
CA THR A 93 9.77 5.33 1.69
C THR A 93 10.87 4.50 1.06
N THR A 94 12.13 4.93 1.21
CA THR A 94 13.30 4.25 0.67
C THR A 94 13.45 2.84 1.25
N VAL A 95 13.41 2.71 2.58
CA VAL A 95 13.55 1.43 3.28
C VAL A 95 12.44 0.46 2.89
N THR A 96 11.18 0.93 2.89
CA THR A 96 10.02 0.09 2.56
C THR A 96 10.10 -0.39 1.12
N THR A 97 10.40 0.52 0.19
CA THR A 97 10.53 0.22 -1.24
C THR A 97 11.65 -0.79 -1.51
N LEU A 98 12.84 -0.57 -0.96
CA LEU A 98 13.98 -1.48 -1.16
C LEU A 98 13.72 -2.87 -0.56
N LYS A 99 13.09 -2.95 0.62
CA LYS A 99 12.68 -4.23 1.22
C LYS A 99 11.69 -4.98 0.32
N LEU A 100 10.70 -4.29 -0.25
CA LEU A 100 9.76 -4.90 -1.20
C LEU A 100 10.46 -5.38 -2.48
N GLN A 101 11.43 -4.61 -2.97
CA GLN A 101 12.26 -4.96 -4.14
C GLN A 101 13.35 -5.99 -3.83
N ARG A 102 13.48 -6.46 -2.58
CA ARG A 102 14.56 -7.35 -2.11
C ARG A 102 15.97 -6.80 -2.39
N ARG A 103 16.15 -5.48 -2.29
CA ARG A 103 17.44 -4.78 -2.44
C ARG A 103 18.03 -4.39 -1.09
N GLY A 104 19.36 -4.37 -1.00
CA GLY A 104 20.09 -3.96 0.20
C GLY A 104 19.87 -2.48 0.53
N VAL A 105 19.29 -2.20 1.70
CA VAL A 105 19.03 -0.82 2.17
C VAL A 105 20.34 -0.06 2.40
N LEU A 106 21.28 -0.68 3.12
CA LEU A 106 22.55 -0.04 3.46
C LEU A 106 23.39 0.23 2.20
N ASP A 107 23.44 -0.73 1.28
CA ASP A 107 24.16 -0.58 0.01
C ASP A 107 23.60 0.59 -0.80
N PHE A 108 22.28 0.64 -0.96
CA PHE A 108 21.62 1.73 -1.69
C PHE A 108 21.91 3.11 -1.08
N LEU A 109 21.84 3.24 0.25
CA LEU A 109 22.10 4.51 0.94
C LEU A 109 23.58 4.90 0.83
N THR A 110 24.48 3.92 0.98
CA THR A 110 25.93 4.11 0.80
C THR A 110 26.25 4.60 -0.60
N ASP A 111 25.72 3.94 -1.63
CA ASP A 111 25.91 4.32 -3.03
C ASP A 111 25.32 5.70 -3.33
N THR A 112 24.13 5.99 -2.80
CA THR A 112 23.48 7.30 -2.94
C THR A 112 24.33 8.42 -2.37
N LEU A 113 24.86 8.25 -1.15
CA LEU A 113 25.73 9.22 -0.51
C LEU A 113 27.07 9.37 -1.25
N HIS A 114 27.66 8.26 -1.69
CA HIS A 114 28.90 8.29 -2.48
C HIS A 114 28.73 9.03 -3.80
N ALA A 115 27.64 8.76 -4.53
CA ALA A 115 27.35 9.44 -5.79
C ALA A 115 27.11 10.93 -5.57
N HIS A 116 26.27 11.30 -4.60
CA HIS A 116 25.96 12.69 -4.29
C HIS A 116 27.21 13.50 -3.93
N ARG A 117 28.08 12.96 -3.06
CA ARG A 117 29.32 13.64 -2.64
C ARG A 117 30.33 13.85 -3.77
N ARG A 118 30.24 13.06 -4.85
CA ARG A 118 31.14 13.13 -6.01
C ARG A 118 30.52 13.82 -7.21
N GLY A 119 29.28 14.33 -7.09
CA GLY A 119 28.55 14.91 -8.22
C GLY A 119 28.20 13.90 -9.32
N LEU A 120 28.15 12.60 -8.98
CA LEU A 120 27.78 11.53 -9.91
C LEU A 120 26.25 11.31 -9.89
N SER A 121 25.75 10.60 -10.90
CA SER A 121 24.35 10.18 -10.96
C SER A 121 24.02 9.23 -9.79
N THR A 122 22.96 9.54 -9.04
CA THR A 122 22.49 8.73 -7.91
C THR A 122 21.74 7.48 -8.40
N PRO A 123 21.86 6.34 -7.69
CA PRO A 123 21.12 5.13 -8.05
C PRO A 123 19.60 5.36 -7.96
N SER A 124 18.85 4.76 -8.89
CA SER A 124 17.39 4.85 -8.91
C SER A 124 16.75 3.98 -7.83
N LEU A 125 15.79 4.55 -7.10
CA LEU A 125 14.93 3.81 -6.19
C LEU A 125 13.93 2.91 -6.94
N LEU A 126 13.50 3.34 -8.13
CA LEU A 126 12.68 2.52 -9.01
C LEU A 126 13.55 1.47 -9.69
N PRO A 127 13.08 0.21 -9.81
CA PRO A 127 13.83 -0.80 -10.53
C PRO A 127 13.93 -0.38 -12.00
N LEU A 128 15.11 -0.53 -12.59
CA LEU A 128 15.25 -0.51 -14.04
C LEU A 128 14.50 -1.75 -14.52
N HIS A 129 13.37 -1.56 -15.21
CA HIS A 129 12.65 -2.68 -15.79
C HIS A 129 13.62 -3.46 -16.67
N ALA A 130 13.86 -4.74 -16.34
CA ALA A 130 14.45 -5.65 -17.31
C ALA A 130 13.50 -5.63 -18.51
N SER A 131 13.98 -5.16 -19.65
CA SER A 131 13.27 -5.29 -20.91
C SER A 131 12.84 -6.75 -21.02
N VAL A 132 11.52 -7.00 -21.04
CA VAL A 132 10.98 -8.31 -21.38
C VAL A 132 11.51 -8.59 -22.79
N GLN A 133 12.59 -9.36 -22.90
CA GLN A 133 12.98 -9.96 -24.16
C GLN A 133 11.87 -10.94 -24.49
N LEU A 134 10.96 -10.51 -25.36
CA LEU A 134 10.04 -11.39 -26.08
C LEU A 134 10.91 -12.39 -26.82
N SER A 135 11.08 -13.58 -26.23
CA SER A 135 11.58 -14.73 -26.96
C SER A 135 10.55 -15.07 -28.02
N ALA A 136 10.74 -14.58 -29.23
CA ALA A 136 10.11 -15.12 -30.40
C ALA A 136 10.66 -16.55 -30.59
N SER A 137 9.87 -17.54 -30.19
CA SER A 137 10.09 -18.93 -30.59
C SER A 137 9.64 -19.07 -32.04
N ALA A 138 10.59 -19.38 -32.91
CA ALA A 138 10.35 -19.96 -34.23
C ALA A 138 10.01 -21.45 -34.12
#